data_AF-A0A5N5LKW9-F1
#
_entry.id   AF-A0A5N5LKW9-F1
#
_cell.length_a   1.000
_cell.length_b   1.000
_cell.length_c   1.000
_cell.angle_alpha   90.00
_cell.angle_beta   90.00
_cell.angle_gamma   90.00
#
_symmetry.space_group_name_H-M   'P 1'
#
loop_
_entity.id
_entity.type
_entity.pdbx_description
1 polymer ?
#
loop_
_entity_poly.entity_id
_entity_poly.type
_entity_poly.pdbx_seq_one_letter_code
_entity_poly.pdbx_strand_id
1 'polypeptide(L)'
;MEKQGTRREKITGAGSRVLGRAAPTGAEVPVMSKAEFMEKVRRSNEACQLGDFSTAVELYSEALCADPQNCILYSNRSAARLKLGQYQAALDDAVKARLLNPKWPKVGGIY
;
A
#
# COMPACT_ATOMS: atom_id res chain seq x y z
N MET A 1 10.19 -20.01 -38.26
CA MET A 1 9.17 -21.06 -38.48
C MET A 1 9.66 -22.33 -37.82
N GLU A 2 9.23 -22.62 -36.59
CA GLU A 2 9.41 -23.93 -35.93
C GLU A 2 8.35 -24.02 -34.84
N LYS A 3 7.18 -24.57 -35.19
CA LYS A 3 6.69 -25.94 -34.95
C LYS A 3 6.15 -26.15 -33.54
N GLN A 4 4.82 -26.32 -33.50
CA GLN A 4 4.01 -26.66 -32.34
C GLN A 4 4.38 -28.04 -31.75
N GLY A 5 4.14 -28.20 -30.45
CA GLY A 5 4.23 -29.48 -29.76
C GLY A 5 3.28 -29.53 -28.56
N THR A 6 1.99 -29.74 -28.83
CA THR A 6 0.95 -30.08 -27.87
C THR A 6 1.21 -31.48 -27.29
N ARG A 7 1.23 -31.65 -25.96
CA ARG A 7 1.09 -32.98 -25.34
C ARG A 7 0.18 -32.95 -24.12
N ARG A 8 -0.86 -33.78 -24.24
CA ARG A 8 -2.00 -33.99 -23.36
C ARG A 8 -1.64 -34.38 -21.93
N GLU A 9 -2.43 -33.77 -21.05
CA GLU A 9 -3.06 -34.28 -19.83
C GLU A 9 -2.77 -35.73 -19.43
N LYS A 10 -2.31 -35.88 -18.18
CA LYS A 10 -2.59 -37.04 -17.34
C LYS A 10 -3.24 -36.55 -16.06
N ILE A 11 -4.57 -36.62 -16.04
CA ILE A 11 -5.39 -36.57 -14.84
C ILE A 11 -5.27 -37.91 -14.11
N THR A 12 -4.74 -37.89 -12.89
CA THR A 12 -4.86 -39.01 -11.95
C THR A 12 -4.70 -38.50 -10.53
N GLY A 13 -5.66 -38.84 -9.66
CA GLY A 13 -5.43 -38.91 -8.22
C GLY A 13 -6.20 -37.89 -7.38
N ALA A 14 -7.51 -38.08 -7.26
CA ALA A 14 -8.25 -37.60 -6.10
C ALA A 14 -7.65 -38.24 -4.84
N GLY A 15 -7.12 -37.41 -3.94
CA GLY A 15 -6.55 -37.81 -2.66
C GLY A 15 -6.91 -36.77 -1.62
N SER A 16 -8.13 -36.86 -1.10
CA SER A 16 -8.61 -36.09 0.04
C SER A 16 -7.70 -36.31 1.24
N ARG A 17 -7.00 -35.26 1.68
CA ARG A 17 -6.50 -35.19 3.04
C ARG A 17 -6.52 -33.76 3.53
N VAL A 18 -7.64 -33.44 4.20
CA VAL A 18 -7.68 -32.42 5.25
C VAL A 18 -6.54 -32.73 6.21
N LEU A 19 -5.62 -31.79 6.40
CA LEU A 19 -4.89 -31.55 7.65
C LEU A 19 -3.91 -30.39 7.44
N GLY A 20 -4.17 -29.31 8.17
CA GLY A 20 -3.16 -28.48 8.83
C GLY A 20 -2.11 -27.82 7.95
N ARG A 21 -2.20 -26.50 7.84
CA ARG A 21 -1.08 -25.59 8.18
C ARG A 21 -1.58 -24.15 8.09
N ALA A 22 -1.49 -23.45 9.21
CA ALA A 22 -1.51 -22.01 9.26
C ALA A 22 -0.55 -21.49 8.17
N ALA A 23 -1.05 -20.60 7.31
CA ALA A 23 -0.25 -19.98 6.28
C ALA A 23 0.88 -19.18 6.96
N PRO A 24 2.16 -19.54 6.77
CA PRO A 24 3.19 -18.53 6.88
C PRO A 24 3.10 -17.76 5.56
N THR A 25 2.51 -16.57 5.57
CA THR A 25 2.68 -15.61 4.47
C THR A 25 4.13 -15.13 4.48
N GLY A 26 5.03 -16.02 4.06
CA GLY A 26 6.43 -15.78 3.79
C GLY A 26 6.58 -15.37 2.34
N ALA A 27 6.29 -14.10 2.07
CA ALA A 27 6.86 -13.38 0.95
C ALA A 27 7.80 -12.33 1.57
N GLU A 28 9.05 -12.73 1.84
CA GLU A 28 10.15 -11.81 2.14
C GLU A 28 10.49 -11.04 0.85
N VAL A 29 9.61 -10.12 0.45
CA VAL A 29 10.13 -8.87 -0.10
C VAL A 29 10.91 -8.21 1.05
N PRO A 30 12.09 -7.61 0.83
CA PRO A 30 12.78 -6.86 1.87
C PRO A 30 11.97 -5.57 2.13
N VAL A 31 10.82 -5.74 2.77
CA VAL A 31 10.00 -4.66 3.29
C VAL A 31 10.86 -4.03 4.36
N MET A 32 11.23 -2.77 4.17
CA MET A 32 11.96 -1.95 5.14
C MET A 32 11.63 -2.38 6.57
N SER A 33 12.66 -2.56 7.39
CA SER A 33 12.45 -2.97 8.78
C SER A 33 11.50 -1.99 9.47
N LYS A 34 10.71 -2.47 10.43
CA LYS A 34 9.77 -1.61 11.18
C LYS A 34 10.43 -0.33 11.71
N ALA A 35 11.69 -0.41 12.13
CA ALA A 35 12.50 0.73 12.55
C ALA A 35 12.75 1.74 11.41
N GLU A 36 13.13 1.27 10.21
CA GLU A 36 13.34 2.12 9.04
C GLU A 36 12.05 2.79 8.57
N PHE A 37 10.93 2.07 8.62
CA PHE A 37 9.61 2.65 8.38
C PHE A 37 9.32 3.80 9.35
N MET A 38 9.48 3.57 10.67
CA MET A 38 9.22 4.60 11.68
C MET A 38 10.17 5.79 11.55
N GLU A 39 11.43 5.55 11.24
CA GLU A 39 12.44 6.58 10.94
C GLU A 39 11.99 7.44 9.75
N LYS A 40 11.57 6.83 8.64
CA LYS A 40 11.08 7.54 7.45
C LYS A 40 9.84 8.37 7.77
N VAL A 41 8.86 7.79 8.47
CA VAL A 41 7.64 8.51 8.89
C VAL A 41 7.98 9.72 9.77
N ARG A 42 8.92 9.55 10.71
CA ARG A 42 9.40 10.64 11.56
C ARG A 42 10.06 11.75 10.75
N ARG A 43 10.95 11.41 9.81
CA ARG A 43 11.60 12.38 8.93
C ARG A 43 10.60 13.10 8.02
N SER A 44 9.58 12.42 7.49
CA SER A 44 8.52 13.08 6.72
C SER A 44 7.69 14.06 7.55
N ASN A 45 7.40 13.73 8.81
CA ASN A 45 6.71 14.65 9.73
C ASN A 45 7.58 15.87 10.06
N GLU A 46 8.89 15.68 10.22
CA GLU A 46 9.83 16.77 10.45
C GLU A 46 9.95 17.67 9.20
N ALA A 47 10.08 17.08 8.01
CA ALA A 47 10.10 17.82 6.74
C ALA A 47 8.82 18.65 6.55
N CYS A 48 7.63 18.08 6.86
CA CYS A 48 6.38 18.83 6.87
C CYS A 48 6.40 20.03 7.84
N GLN A 49 7.01 19.89 9.02
CA GLN A 49 7.13 20.98 10.00
C GLN A 49 8.12 22.06 9.55
N LEU A 50 9.17 21.67 8.84
CA LEU A 50 10.15 22.58 8.24
C LEU A 50 9.61 23.28 6.98
N GLY A 51 8.44 22.87 6.48
CA GLY A 51 7.85 23.40 5.25
C GLY A 51 8.43 22.79 3.98
N ASP A 52 9.29 21.78 4.09
CA ASP A 52 9.80 21.01 2.96
C ASP A 52 8.81 19.89 2.60
N PHE A 53 7.72 20.29 1.97
CA PHE A 53 6.66 19.38 1.56
C PHE A 53 7.08 18.44 0.43
N SER A 54 8.06 18.83 -0.40
CA SER A 54 8.56 18.01 -1.50
C SER A 54 9.23 16.75 -0.96
N THR A 55 10.20 16.93 -0.06
CA THR A 55 10.90 15.82 0.60
C THR A 55 9.93 14.98 1.44
N ALA A 56 8.97 15.63 2.11
CA ALA A 56 7.95 14.90 2.88
C ALA A 56 7.13 13.95 2.00
N VAL A 57 6.71 14.38 0.80
CA VAL A 57 5.94 13.54 -0.13
C VAL A 57 6.73 12.34 -0.61
N GLU A 58 8.03 12.48 -0.87
CA GLU A 58 8.91 11.37 -1.25
C GLU A 58 9.05 10.37 -0.11
N LEU A 59 9.37 10.84 1.09
CA LEU A 59 9.49 10.01 2.29
C LEU A 59 8.18 9.27 2.64
N TYR A 60 7.03 9.94 2.50
CA TYR A 60 5.73 9.27 2.65
C TYR A 60 5.50 8.21 1.59
N SER A 61 5.99 8.42 0.37
CA SER A 61 5.85 7.44 -0.71
C SER A 61 6.70 6.20 -0.44
N GLU A 62 7.94 6.38 0.05
CA GLU A 62 8.77 5.27 0.52
C GLU A 62 8.12 4.52 1.70
N ALA A 63 7.57 5.24 2.68
CA ALA A 63 6.87 4.63 3.81
C ALA A 63 5.60 3.88 3.36
N LEU A 64 4.87 4.40 2.37
CA LEU A 64 3.71 3.74 1.77
C LEU A 64 4.07 2.53 0.90
N CYS A 65 5.29 2.45 0.36
CA CYS A 65 5.77 1.22 -0.26
C CYS A 65 5.94 0.10 0.76
N ALA A 66 6.29 0.43 2.01
CA ALA A 66 6.40 -0.54 3.10
C ALA A 66 5.04 -0.88 3.73
N ASP A 67 4.17 0.11 3.94
CA ASP A 67 2.80 -0.09 4.44
C ASP A 67 1.77 0.61 3.54
N PRO A 68 1.36 -0.04 2.43
CA PRO A 68 0.41 0.54 1.48
C PRO A 68 -1.03 0.56 2.00
N GLN A 69 -1.31 -0.01 3.17
CA GLN A 69 -2.63 -0.03 3.80
C GLN A 69 -2.80 1.12 4.82
N ASN A 70 -1.76 1.96 4.99
CA ASN A 70 -1.77 3.02 5.98
C ASN A 70 -2.52 4.28 5.51
N CYS A 71 -3.80 4.38 5.86
CA CYS A 71 -4.62 5.56 5.56
C CYS A 71 -4.04 6.88 6.10
N ILE A 72 -3.30 6.85 7.23
CA ILE A 72 -2.73 8.05 7.85
C ILE A 72 -1.62 8.63 6.95
N LEU A 73 -0.76 7.78 6.40
CA LEU A 73 0.31 8.23 5.50
C LEU A 73 -0.25 8.83 4.21
N TYR A 74 -1.30 8.24 3.62
CA TYR A 74 -1.99 8.86 2.48
C TYR A 74 -2.59 10.23 2.83
N SER A 75 -3.21 10.36 4.01
CA SER A 75 -3.77 11.64 4.45
C SER A 75 -2.69 12.70 4.68
N ASN A 76 -1.55 12.33 5.26
CA ASN A 76 -0.45 13.26 5.49
C ASN A 76 0.25 13.64 4.18
N ARG A 77 0.43 12.68 3.26
CA ARG A 77 0.95 12.96 1.92
C ARG A 77 0.01 13.86 1.12
N SER A 78 -1.30 13.69 1.24
CA SER A 78 -2.26 14.60 0.59
C SER A 78 -2.13 16.02 1.13
N ALA A 79 -2.00 16.20 2.44
CA ALA A 79 -1.79 17.51 3.05
C ALA A 79 -0.49 18.18 2.55
N ALA A 80 0.61 17.43 2.46
CA ALA A 80 1.87 17.94 1.90
C ALA A 80 1.73 18.32 0.42
N ARG A 81 1.05 17.50 -0.39
CA ARG A 81 0.75 17.79 -1.81
C ARG A 81 -0.11 19.04 -1.99
N LEU A 82 -1.08 19.28 -1.11
CA LEU A 82 -1.88 20.53 -1.13
C LEU A 82 -1.00 21.76 -0.94
N LYS A 83 0.00 21.68 -0.06
CA LYS A 83 0.96 22.78 0.17
C LYS A 83 1.87 23.04 -1.03
N LEU A 84 2.14 22.01 -1.83
CA LEU A 84 2.86 22.11 -3.10
C LEU A 84 1.97 22.56 -4.29
N GLY A 85 0.66 22.77 -4.07
CA GLY A 85 -0.28 23.08 -5.15
C GLY A 85 -0.67 21.89 -6.03
N GLN A 86 -0.32 20.67 -5.63
CA GLN A 86 -0.63 19.43 -6.35
C GLN A 86 -2.03 18.90 -5.98
N TYR A 87 -3.07 19.71 -6.23
CA TYR A 87 -4.43 19.43 -5.79
C TYR A 87 -4.98 18.09 -6.31
N GLN A 88 -4.72 17.75 -7.58
CA GLN A 88 -5.23 16.52 -8.18
C GLN A 88 -4.62 15.26 -7.53
N ALA A 89 -3.31 15.29 -7.28
CA ALA A 89 -2.61 14.18 -6.63
C ALA A 89 -2.92 14.09 -5.13
N ALA A 90 -3.21 15.23 -4.49
CA ALA A 90 -3.71 15.25 -3.12
C ALA A 90 -5.11 14.63 -3.02
N LEU A 91 -6.00 14.93 -3.98
CA LEU A 91 -7.34 14.35 -4.02
C LEU A 91 -7.29 12.82 -4.16
N ASP A 92 -6.45 12.30 -5.07
CA ASP A 92 -6.28 10.84 -5.23
C ASP A 92 -5.82 10.16 -3.93
N ASP A 93 -4.85 10.76 -3.23
CA ASP A 93 -4.38 10.28 -1.94
C ASP A 93 -5.48 10.32 -0.86
N ALA A 94 -6.26 11.41 -0.80
CA ALA A 94 -7.36 11.53 0.16
C ALA A 94 -8.47 10.50 -0.13
N VAL A 95 -8.76 10.22 -1.41
CA VAL A 95 -9.69 9.17 -1.82
C VAL A 95 -9.17 7.80 -1.39
N LYS A 96 -7.90 7.49 -1.65
CA LYS A 96 -7.26 6.24 -1.19
C LYS A 96 -7.30 6.11 0.32
N ALA A 97 -6.93 7.14 1.07
CA ALA A 97 -7.01 7.14 2.53
C ALA A 97 -8.42 6.79 3.03
N ARG A 98 -9.45 7.37 2.41
CA ARG A 98 -10.86 7.09 2.72
C ARG A 98 -11.27 5.66 2.37
N LEU A 99 -10.80 5.12 1.24
CA LEU A 99 -11.08 3.74 0.84
C LEU A 99 -10.42 2.73 1.79
N LEU A 100 -9.20 3.03 2.25
CA LEU A 100 -8.44 2.18 3.16
C LEU A 100 -8.94 2.19 4.61
N ASN A 101 -9.57 3.30 5.03
CA ASN A 101 -10.24 3.39 6.32
C ASN A 101 -11.76 3.45 6.15
N PRO A 102 -12.43 2.33 5.85
CA PRO A 102 -13.89 2.26 5.75
C PRO A 102 -14.59 2.51 7.10
N LYS A 103 -13.81 2.60 8.20
CA LYS A 103 -14.29 2.89 9.55
C LYS A 103 -14.53 4.38 9.81
N TRP A 104 -14.47 5.23 8.78
CA TRP A 104 -15.03 6.58 8.78
C TRP A 104 -16.44 6.56 8.14
N PRO A 105 -17.50 6.24 8.90
CA PRO A 105 -18.86 6.21 8.38
C PRO A 105 -19.38 7.64 8.25
N LYS A 106 -19.48 8.13 7.02
CA LYS A 106 -20.45 9.11 6.50
C LYS A 106 -20.07 9.25 5.03
N VAL A 107 -20.70 8.60 4.08
CA VAL A 107 -22.14 8.51 3.84
C VAL A 107 -22.37 7.20 3.09
N GLY A 108 -22.95 6.21 3.78
CA GLY A 108 -23.72 5.18 3.09
C GLY A 108 -24.91 5.91 2.48
N GLY A 109 -24.96 5.91 1.15
CA GLY A 109 -25.98 6.60 0.37
C GLY A 109 -27.38 6.23 0.85
N ILE A 110 -28.11 7.28 1.24
CA ILE A 110 -29.56 7.33 1.14
C ILE A 110 -29.92 7.26 -0.35
N TYR A 111 -30.38 6.11 -0.81
CA TYR A 111 -31.23 5.97 -2.00
C TYR A 111 -32.20 4.81 -1.77
#